data_AF-A0A5B0QSZ0-F1
#
_entry.id   AF-A0A5B0QSZ0-F1
#
_cell.length_a   1.000
_cell.length_b   1.000
_cell.length_c   1.000
_cell.angle_alpha   90.00
_cell.angle_beta   90.00
_cell.angle_gamma   90.00
#
_symmetry.space_group_name_H-M   'P 1'
#
loop_
_entity.id
_entity.type
_entity.pdbx_description
1 polymer ?
#
loop_
_entity_poly.entity_id
_entity_poly.type
_entity_poly.pdbx_seq_one_letter_code
_entity_poly.pdbx_strand_id
1 'polypeptide(L)'
;MFKSIVIVAFISSLFMSSAVDGYTLHFKNNCKFPVWPAVGKAPNGQPDPSVSYGTKLNPGGESQFNVNDREIGIRSWGRTGCDANGANCATGACRGGLRCNDGGITSKVLLGEYGYQSFGNVISWDLSRVDGSINIDTSISNDRNVKTCRKNNCPTDQAFAQPNDFQAVTTSPVGSTFRTTFCA
;
A
#
# COMPACT_ATOMS: atom_id res chain seq x y z
N MET A 1 64.44 29.66 12.54
CA MET A 1 63.36 30.48 11.97
C MET A 1 62.56 29.61 11.00
N PHE A 2 61.24 29.67 11.14
CA PHE A 2 60.14 29.10 10.33
C PHE A 2 59.95 27.57 10.22
N LYS A 3 58.92 27.16 10.98
CA LYS A 3 58.19 25.88 10.99
C LYS A 3 57.48 25.63 9.66
N SER A 4 57.29 24.37 9.29
CA SER A 4 56.19 23.96 8.39
C SER A 4 55.45 22.79 9.03
N ILE A 5 54.27 23.11 9.57
CA ILE A 5 53.29 22.14 10.07
C ILE A 5 52.40 21.78 8.88
N VAL A 6 52.42 20.51 8.48
CA VAL A 6 51.51 19.98 7.46
C VAL A 6 50.16 19.71 8.14
N ILE A 7 49.17 20.55 7.85
CA ILE A 7 47.78 20.37 8.31
C ILE A 7 47.09 19.46 7.30
N VAL A 8 46.81 18.21 7.69
CA VAL A 8 45.97 17.30 6.91
C VAL A 8 44.50 17.63 7.21
N ALA A 9 43.82 18.26 6.26
CA ALA A 9 42.38 18.54 6.37
C ALA A 9 41.58 17.25 6.08
N PHE A 10 40.93 16.70 7.10
CA PHE A 10 39.91 15.66 6.94
C PHE A 10 38.64 16.31 6.36
N ILE A 11 38.36 16.07 5.08
CA ILE A 11 37.07 16.42 4.47
C ILE A 11 36.05 15.39 4.96
N SER A 12 35.23 15.73 5.95
CA SER A 12 34.06 14.93 6.28
C SER A 12 33.00 15.18 5.22
N SER A 13 32.80 14.21 4.32
CA SER A 13 31.68 14.20 3.40
C SER A 13 30.39 14.00 4.20
N LEU A 14 29.70 15.10 4.52
CA LEU A 14 28.31 15.08 4.96
C LEU A 14 27.46 14.51 3.81
N PHE A 15 27.14 13.22 3.89
CA PHE A 15 26.09 12.64 3.08
C PHE A 15 24.76 13.27 3.51
N MET A 16 24.31 14.30 2.80
CA MET A 16 22.92 14.73 2.85
C MET A 16 22.08 13.61 2.25
N SER A 17 21.58 12.71 3.10
CA SER A 17 20.47 11.83 2.73
C SER A 17 19.25 12.72 2.52
N SER A 18 18.96 13.10 1.27
CA SER A 18 17.65 13.62 0.92
C SER A 18 16.63 12.55 1.34
N ALA A 19 15.82 12.83 2.36
CA ALA A 19 14.68 12.00 2.66
C ALA A 19 13.83 11.96 1.38
N VAL A 20 13.79 10.79 0.76
CA VAL A 20 12.91 10.51 -0.37
C VAL A 20 11.52 10.38 0.24
N ASP A 21 10.66 11.38 0.06
CA ASP A 21 9.31 11.43 0.67
C ASP A 21 8.37 10.44 -0.05
N GLY A 22 8.58 9.15 0.20
CA GLY A 22 7.64 8.08 -0.13
C GLY A 22 6.39 8.14 0.74
N TYR A 23 5.68 7.02 0.86
CA TYR A 23 4.55 6.90 1.79
C TYR A 23 4.50 5.52 2.43
N THR A 24 3.83 5.43 3.57
CA THR A 24 3.75 4.19 4.35
C THR A 24 2.36 3.57 4.26
N LEU A 25 2.30 2.28 3.97
CA LEU A 25 1.09 1.47 4.09
C LEU A 25 1.18 0.69 5.39
N HIS A 26 0.33 1.02 6.36
CA HIS A 26 0.20 0.31 7.63
C HIS A 26 -1.04 -0.59 7.57
N PHE A 27 -0.92 -1.81 8.08
CA PHE A 27 -1.97 -2.83 8.05
C PHE A 27 -2.28 -3.30 9.46
N LYS A 28 -3.58 -3.34 9.79
CA LYS A 28 -4.12 -3.88 11.04
C LYS A 28 -5.10 -5.00 10.74
N ASN A 29 -4.92 -6.14 11.38
CA ASN A 29 -5.90 -7.23 11.34
C ASN A 29 -6.81 -7.20 12.58
N ASN A 30 -8.05 -6.70 12.45
CA ASN A 30 -9.08 -6.82 13.49
C ASN A 30 -9.98 -8.05 13.30
N CYS A 31 -9.73 -8.86 12.27
CA CYS A 31 -10.47 -10.09 12.05
C CYS A 31 -10.14 -11.13 13.13
N LYS A 32 -11.10 -12.04 13.37
CA LYS A 32 -10.90 -13.22 14.25
C LYS A 32 -10.14 -14.37 13.55
N PHE A 33 -9.63 -14.13 12.36
CA PHE A 33 -8.86 -15.09 11.55
C PHE A 33 -7.60 -14.44 10.97
N PRO A 34 -6.58 -15.23 10.57
CA PRO A 34 -5.40 -14.67 9.93
C PRO A 34 -5.71 -14.02 8.57
N VAL A 35 -5.09 -12.88 8.31
CA VAL A 35 -5.13 -12.17 7.03
C VAL A 35 -3.71 -12.06 6.50
N TRP A 36 -3.54 -12.12 5.19
CA TRP A 36 -2.25 -11.89 4.54
C TRP A 36 -2.29 -10.63 3.70
N PRO A 37 -1.96 -9.46 4.27
CA PRO A 37 -1.82 -8.25 3.48
C PRO A 37 -0.81 -8.46 2.36
N ALA A 38 -1.07 -7.84 1.23
CA ALA A 38 -0.20 -7.84 0.07
C ALA A 38 -0.09 -6.42 -0.49
N VAL A 39 1.07 -6.11 -1.09
CA VAL A 39 1.27 -4.90 -1.88
C VAL A 39 1.96 -5.29 -3.17
N GLY A 40 1.50 -4.73 -4.28
CA GLY A 40 2.14 -4.86 -5.58
C GLY A 40 1.91 -3.62 -6.43
N LYS A 41 2.50 -3.62 -7.63
CA LYS A 41 2.44 -2.49 -8.56
C LYS A 41 1.92 -2.94 -9.91
N ALA A 42 0.97 -2.17 -10.45
CA ALA A 42 0.41 -2.38 -11.78
C ALA A 42 0.03 -1.05 -12.47
N PRO A 43 1.00 -0.19 -12.84
CA PRO A 43 0.73 1.05 -13.57
C PRO A 43 0.00 0.74 -14.87
N ASN A 44 -1.07 1.48 -15.15
CA ASN A 44 -1.91 1.29 -16.34
C ASN A 44 -2.45 -0.16 -16.48
N GLY A 45 -2.64 -0.85 -15.35
CA GLY A 45 -3.12 -2.23 -15.31
C GLY A 45 -2.08 -3.28 -15.72
N GLN A 46 -0.81 -2.91 -15.90
CA GLN A 46 0.27 -3.83 -16.29
C GLN A 46 1.14 -4.20 -15.08
N PRO A 47 1.27 -5.50 -14.71
CA PRO A 47 2.12 -5.93 -13.61
C PRO A 47 3.56 -5.42 -13.70
N ASP A 48 4.05 -4.84 -12.61
CA ASP A 48 5.44 -4.46 -12.40
C ASP A 48 5.97 -5.16 -11.13
N PRO A 49 6.94 -6.08 -11.26
CA PRO A 49 7.44 -6.87 -10.13
C PRO A 49 8.38 -6.09 -9.18
N SER A 50 8.70 -4.82 -9.47
CA SER A 50 9.58 -3.99 -8.64
C SER A 50 9.03 -3.73 -7.24
N VAL A 51 7.71 -3.76 -7.07
CA VAL A 51 7.05 -3.70 -5.77
C VAL A 51 6.46 -5.06 -5.47
N SER A 52 6.97 -5.69 -4.42
CA SER A 52 6.50 -6.98 -3.97
C SER A 52 6.51 -7.06 -2.46
N TYR A 53 5.33 -7.26 -1.89
CA TYR A 53 5.15 -7.42 -0.45
C TYR A 53 4.07 -8.45 -0.14
N GLY A 54 4.27 -9.14 0.99
CA GLY A 54 3.18 -9.77 1.70
C GLY A 54 3.70 -10.42 2.98
N THR A 55 2.80 -10.55 3.95
CA THR A 55 3.10 -11.11 5.27
C THR A 55 1.85 -11.77 5.83
N LYS A 56 1.99 -12.56 6.90
CA LYS A 56 0.86 -13.11 7.65
C LYS A 56 0.62 -12.25 8.89
N LEU A 57 -0.62 -11.82 9.07
CA LEU A 57 -1.09 -11.19 10.31
C LEU A 57 -2.06 -12.11 11.02
N ASN A 58 -1.68 -12.60 12.20
CA ASN A 58 -2.62 -13.23 13.12
C ASN A 58 -3.63 -12.18 13.64
N PRO A 59 -4.76 -12.61 14.24
CA PRO A 59 -5.72 -11.68 14.87
C PRO A 59 -5.02 -10.66 15.78
N GLY A 60 -5.35 -9.37 15.62
CA GLY A 60 -4.73 -8.25 16.33
C GLY A 60 -3.35 -7.84 15.81
N GLY A 61 -2.76 -8.57 14.88
CA GLY A 61 -1.44 -8.31 14.31
C GLY A 61 -1.38 -7.06 13.43
N GLU A 62 -0.18 -6.52 13.30
CA GLU A 62 0.11 -5.34 12.48
C GLU A 62 1.37 -5.52 11.65
N SER A 63 1.44 -4.80 10.53
CA SER A 63 2.65 -4.69 9.73
C SER A 63 2.65 -3.40 8.94
N GLN A 64 3.80 -3.01 8.39
CA GLN A 64 3.90 -1.89 7.47
C GLN A 64 4.77 -2.21 6.26
N PHE A 65 4.58 -1.43 5.20
CA PHE A 65 5.38 -1.44 3.99
C PHE A 65 5.63 0.01 3.55
N ASN A 66 6.89 0.35 3.29
CA ASN A 66 7.28 1.66 2.79
C ASN A 66 7.27 1.62 1.26
N VAL A 67 6.54 2.53 0.64
CA VAL A 67 6.52 2.73 -0.80
C VAL A 67 7.48 3.86 -1.14
N ASN A 68 8.30 3.68 -2.18
CA ASN A 68 9.23 4.70 -2.64
C ASN A 68 8.48 5.95 -3.16
N ASP A 69 9.19 7.08 -3.20
CA ASP A 69 8.65 8.33 -3.77
C ASP A 69 8.27 8.14 -5.25
N ARG A 70 7.26 8.91 -5.68
CA ARG A 70 6.75 8.99 -7.05
C ARG A 70 6.21 7.69 -7.64
N GLU A 71 6.00 6.66 -6.83
CA GLU A 71 5.39 5.42 -7.29
C GLU A 71 3.92 5.64 -7.70
N ILE A 72 3.53 4.98 -8.79
CA ILE A 72 2.17 5.00 -9.34
C ILE A 72 1.65 3.58 -9.53
N GLY A 73 0.33 3.41 -9.50
CA GLY A 73 -0.32 2.11 -9.69
C GLY A 73 -0.03 1.12 -8.57
N ILE A 74 0.21 1.61 -7.35
CA ILE A 74 0.38 0.76 -6.18
C ILE A 74 -0.98 0.27 -5.72
N ARG A 75 -1.04 -1.02 -5.39
CA ARG A 75 -2.25 -1.67 -4.90
C ARG A 75 -1.95 -2.45 -3.65
N SER A 76 -2.84 -2.37 -2.67
CA SER A 76 -2.82 -3.19 -1.47
C SER A 76 -4.14 -3.98 -1.33
N TRP A 77 -4.09 -5.15 -0.72
CA TRP A 77 -5.30 -5.94 -0.44
C TRP A 77 -5.06 -6.96 0.67
N GLY A 78 -6.14 -7.50 1.23
CA GLY A 78 -6.12 -8.58 2.21
C GLY A 78 -6.45 -9.92 1.56
N ARG A 79 -5.66 -10.96 1.86
CA ARG A 79 -5.90 -12.34 1.41
C ARG A 79 -6.33 -13.22 2.58
N THR A 80 -7.14 -14.24 2.32
CA THR A 80 -7.67 -15.15 3.35
C THR A 80 -7.49 -16.61 2.97
N GLY A 81 -7.40 -17.49 3.99
CA GLY A 81 -7.34 -18.94 3.79
C GLY A 81 -6.14 -19.39 2.96
N CYS A 82 -4.97 -18.80 3.20
CA CYS A 82 -3.74 -19.19 2.52
C CYS A 82 -3.08 -20.40 3.19
N ASP A 83 -2.30 -21.14 2.41
CA ASP A 83 -1.44 -22.22 2.90
C ASP A 83 -0.40 -21.71 3.91
N ALA A 84 0.27 -22.63 4.61
CA ALA A 84 1.29 -22.29 5.61
C ALA A 84 2.43 -21.42 5.04
N ASN A 85 2.75 -21.59 3.76
CA ASN A 85 3.75 -20.79 3.04
C ASN A 85 3.21 -19.46 2.48
N GLY A 86 1.93 -19.12 2.71
CA GLY A 86 1.28 -17.91 2.22
C GLY A 86 0.82 -17.94 0.76
N ALA A 87 0.87 -19.09 0.08
CA ALA A 87 0.34 -19.29 -1.26
C ALA A 87 -1.12 -19.80 -1.23
N ASN A 88 -1.69 -20.05 -2.42
CA ASN A 88 -2.99 -20.71 -2.63
C ASN A 88 -4.13 -20.20 -1.74
N CYS A 89 -4.24 -18.88 -1.59
CA CYS A 89 -5.27 -18.26 -0.77
C CYS A 89 -6.68 -18.50 -1.34
N ALA A 90 -7.63 -18.80 -0.46
CA ALA A 90 -9.04 -18.93 -0.82
C ALA A 90 -9.62 -17.64 -1.45
N THR A 91 -9.17 -16.46 -0.99
CA THR A 91 -9.51 -15.18 -1.62
C THR A 91 -8.28 -14.28 -1.75
N GLY A 92 -8.26 -13.44 -2.77
CA GLY A 92 -7.19 -12.46 -2.99
C GLY A 92 -5.85 -13.09 -3.42
N ALA A 93 -5.84 -14.34 -3.88
CA ALA A 93 -4.62 -14.99 -4.33
C ALA A 93 -3.89 -14.19 -5.42
N CYS A 94 -2.58 -14.32 -5.44
CA CYS A 94 -1.69 -13.56 -6.31
C CYS A 94 -0.54 -14.45 -6.80
N ARG A 95 0.10 -14.02 -7.88
CA ARG A 95 1.39 -14.59 -8.30
C ARG A 95 2.49 -14.15 -7.31
N GLY A 96 3.37 -15.10 -6.97
CA GLY A 96 4.51 -14.88 -6.07
C GLY A 96 4.38 -15.51 -4.67
N GLY A 97 3.25 -16.18 -4.37
CA GLY A 97 3.04 -16.86 -3.09
C GLY A 97 2.88 -15.85 -1.96
N LEU A 98 3.72 -15.92 -0.92
CA LEU A 98 3.64 -14.97 0.20
C LEU A 98 3.86 -13.52 -0.24
N ARG A 99 4.77 -13.26 -1.19
CA ARG A 99 5.10 -11.92 -1.66
C ARG A 99 4.57 -11.74 -3.08
N CYS A 100 3.49 -10.97 -3.21
CA CYS A 100 2.81 -10.79 -4.50
C CYS A 100 3.66 -9.95 -5.47
N ASN A 101 3.60 -10.24 -6.77
CA ASN A 101 4.34 -9.49 -7.82
C ASN A 101 3.52 -9.24 -9.10
N ASP A 102 2.19 -9.24 -8.97
CA ASP A 102 1.24 -9.03 -10.06
C ASP A 102 0.40 -7.75 -9.90
N GLY A 103 0.64 -6.97 -8.84
CA GLY A 103 -0.16 -5.78 -8.54
C GLY A 103 -1.63 -6.07 -8.30
N GLY A 104 -1.97 -7.26 -7.79
CA GLY A 104 -3.35 -7.60 -7.43
C GLY A 104 -4.28 -7.84 -8.63
N ILE A 105 -3.75 -7.91 -9.86
CA ILE A 105 -4.51 -8.09 -11.10
C ILE A 105 -5.37 -9.36 -11.07
N THR A 106 -4.87 -10.43 -10.44
CA THR A 106 -5.61 -11.70 -10.31
C THR A 106 -6.43 -11.82 -9.04
N SER A 107 -6.31 -10.85 -8.12
CA SER A 107 -6.82 -10.98 -6.76
C SER A 107 -8.35 -11.01 -6.72
N LYS A 108 -9.02 -10.25 -7.60
CA LYS A 108 -10.49 -10.13 -7.73
C LYS A 108 -11.19 -9.82 -6.41
N VAL A 109 -10.53 -9.05 -5.56
CA VAL A 109 -11.03 -8.60 -4.25
C VAL A 109 -10.99 -7.08 -4.13
N LEU A 110 -11.47 -6.56 -3.01
CA LEU A 110 -11.34 -5.15 -2.65
C LEU A 110 -9.86 -4.75 -2.54
N LEU A 111 -9.48 -3.73 -3.29
CA LEU A 111 -8.15 -3.15 -3.35
C LEU A 111 -8.13 -1.79 -2.63
N GLY A 112 -7.02 -1.44 -2.02
CA GLY A 112 -6.61 -0.05 -1.84
C GLY A 112 -5.71 0.34 -3.01
N GLU A 113 -6.02 1.43 -3.70
CA GLU A 113 -5.21 1.94 -4.81
C GLU A 113 -4.51 3.23 -4.39
N TYR A 114 -3.26 3.42 -4.84
CA TYR A 114 -2.44 4.57 -4.49
C TYR A 114 -1.57 5.00 -5.67
N GLY A 115 -1.34 6.31 -5.81
CA GLY A 115 -0.43 6.83 -6.82
C GLY A 115 -0.02 8.28 -6.61
N TYR A 116 1.25 8.55 -6.85
CA TYR A 116 1.76 9.92 -6.87
C TYR A 116 1.12 10.76 -7.99
N GLN A 117 0.70 11.97 -7.63
CA GLN A 117 0.28 13.00 -8.57
C GLN A 117 1.26 14.17 -8.53
N SER A 118 1.93 14.41 -9.66
CA SER A 118 2.91 15.48 -9.81
C SER A 118 2.28 16.86 -9.68
N PHE A 119 1.10 17.05 -10.25
CA PHE A 119 0.31 18.25 -10.06
C PHE A 119 -0.33 18.24 -8.67
N GLY A 120 0.17 19.09 -7.77
CA GLY A 120 -0.26 19.16 -6.37
C GLY A 120 0.71 18.49 -5.38
N ASN A 121 1.65 17.66 -5.86
CA ASN A 121 2.62 16.95 -5.02
C ASN A 121 1.93 16.15 -3.89
N VAL A 122 1.01 15.28 -4.27
CA VAL A 122 0.17 14.49 -3.37
C VAL A 122 0.16 13.02 -3.77
N ILE A 123 -0.31 12.17 -2.87
CA ILE A 123 -0.69 10.79 -3.15
C ILE A 123 -2.21 10.73 -3.30
N SER A 124 -2.67 10.34 -4.47
CA SER A 124 -4.05 9.92 -4.71
C SER A 124 -4.27 8.53 -4.16
N TRP A 125 -5.41 8.30 -3.53
CA TRP A 125 -5.78 7.00 -3.01
C TRP A 125 -7.29 6.80 -2.90
N ASP A 126 -7.70 5.54 -2.95
CA ASP A 126 -9.10 5.11 -2.85
C ASP A 126 -9.18 3.62 -2.47
N LEU A 127 -10.39 3.18 -2.14
CA LEU A 127 -10.74 1.76 -2.19
C LEU A 127 -11.36 1.48 -3.56
N SER A 128 -11.16 0.26 -4.08
CA SER A 128 -11.65 -0.14 -5.40
C SER A 128 -12.08 -1.59 -5.40
N ARG A 129 -13.32 -1.83 -5.84
CA ARG A 129 -13.89 -3.16 -6.08
C ARG A 129 -14.23 -3.35 -7.56
N VAL A 130 -13.63 -2.58 -8.45
CA VAL A 130 -13.79 -2.73 -9.90
C VAL A 130 -13.38 -4.15 -10.27
N ASP A 131 -14.27 -4.88 -10.93
CA ASP A 131 -14.11 -6.29 -11.31
C ASP A 131 -13.74 -7.25 -10.15
N GLY A 132 -14.07 -6.87 -8.92
CA GLY A 132 -13.75 -7.62 -7.70
C GLY A 132 -14.92 -7.74 -6.73
N SER A 133 -14.69 -8.49 -5.66
CA SER A 133 -15.66 -8.69 -4.58
C SER A 133 -15.10 -8.24 -3.23
N ILE A 134 -15.97 -7.85 -2.29
CA ILE A 134 -15.56 -7.52 -0.94
C ILE A 134 -15.39 -8.83 -0.16
N ASN A 135 -14.14 -9.32 -0.07
CA ASN A 135 -13.79 -10.51 0.70
C ASN A 135 -13.61 -10.21 2.19
N ILE A 136 -13.15 -9.01 2.52
CA ILE A 136 -12.96 -8.51 3.87
C ILE A 136 -13.45 -7.06 3.94
N ASP A 137 -14.30 -6.75 4.92
CA ASP A 137 -14.70 -5.39 5.24
C ASP A 137 -13.45 -4.57 5.59
N THR A 138 -13.17 -3.51 4.83
CA THR A 138 -11.88 -2.81 4.90
C THR A 138 -12.08 -1.31 5.01
N SER A 139 -11.26 -0.68 5.84
CA SER A 139 -11.15 0.77 5.96
C SER A 139 -9.73 1.23 5.72
N ILE A 140 -9.55 2.32 4.97
CA ILE A 140 -8.29 3.04 4.84
C ILE A 140 -8.48 4.42 5.46
N SER A 141 -7.62 4.77 6.41
CA SER A 141 -7.58 6.11 7.00
C SER A 141 -6.24 6.79 6.79
N ASN A 142 -6.30 8.11 6.60
CA ASN A 142 -5.16 9.01 6.63
C ASN A 142 -5.62 10.34 7.22
N ASP A 143 -5.08 10.70 8.38
CA ASP A 143 -5.50 11.84 9.19
C ASP A 143 -7.02 11.87 9.42
N ARG A 144 -7.70 12.87 8.86
CA ARG A 144 -9.17 13.06 8.98
C ARG A 144 -9.96 12.37 7.87
N ASN A 145 -9.28 11.83 6.87
CA ASN A 145 -9.92 11.16 5.74
C ASN A 145 -10.04 9.66 6.03
N VAL A 146 -11.22 9.11 5.78
CA VAL A 146 -11.52 7.69 5.95
C VAL A 146 -12.35 7.20 4.76
N LYS A 147 -11.95 6.09 4.16
CA LYS A 147 -12.74 5.34 3.17
C LYS A 147 -13.02 3.97 3.72
N THR A 148 -14.28 3.55 3.77
CA THR A 148 -14.69 2.26 4.32
C THR A 148 -15.68 1.56 3.41
N CYS A 149 -15.36 0.34 3.03
CA CYS A 149 -16.18 -0.49 2.16
C CYS A 149 -16.43 -1.83 2.84
N ARG A 150 -17.71 -2.14 3.06
CA ARG A 150 -18.18 -3.38 3.68
C ARG A 150 -19.07 -4.14 2.73
N LYS A 151 -19.14 -5.47 2.87
CA LYS A 151 -19.93 -6.35 2.00
C LYS A 151 -21.38 -5.91 1.83
N ASN A 152 -21.98 -5.40 2.92
CA ASN A 152 -23.37 -4.94 2.95
C ASN A 152 -23.52 -3.42 2.87
N ASN A 153 -22.42 -2.66 2.84
CA ASN A 153 -22.45 -1.20 2.78
C ASN A 153 -21.14 -0.66 2.17
N CYS A 154 -21.18 -0.35 0.88
CA CYS A 154 -20.06 0.24 0.16
C CYS A 154 -20.58 1.24 -0.88
N PRO A 155 -20.91 2.46 -0.43
CA PRO A 155 -21.42 3.51 -1.31
C PRO A 155 -20.30 4.03 -2.23
N THR A 156 -20.69 4.67 -3.32
CA THR A 156 -19.78 5.07 -4.42
C THR A 156 -18.78 6.16 -4.03
N ASP A 157 -19.01 6.89 -2.93
CA ASP A 157 -18.04 7.83 -2.33
C ASP A 157 -16.99 7.14 -1.45
N GLN A 158 -17.13 5.83 -1.19
CA GLN A 158 -16.22 5.08 -0.34
C GLN A 158 -15.30 4.15 -1.13
N ALA A 159 -15.74 3.65 -2.29
CA ALA A 159 -14.92 2.86 -3.17
C ALA A 159 -15.37 2.96 -4.63
N PHE A 160 -14.43 2.82 -5.57
CA PHE A 160 -14.74 2.60 -6.97
C PHE A 160 -15.48 1.28 -7.16
N ALA A 161 -16.66 1.35 -7.76
CA ALA A 161 -17.42 0.21 -8.27
C ALA A 161 -17.42 0.16 -9.80
N GLN A 162 -17.26 1.32 -10.45
CA GLN A 162 -17.30 1.52 -11.89
C GLN A 162 -16.34 2.66 -12.31
N PRO A 163 -15.94 2.75 -13.60
CA PRO A 163 -14.88 3.65 -14.09
C PRO A 163 -15.07 5.19 -13.95
N ASN A 164 -16.00 5.67 -13.13
CA ASN A 164 -16.35 7.08 -12.99
C ASN A 164 -16.77 7.48 -11.56
N ASP A 165 -16.56 6.62 -10.57
CA ASP A 165 -16.82 6.91 -9.15
C ASP A 165 -15.73 7.83 -8.55
N PHE A 166 -15.41 8.94 -9.21
CA PHE A 166 -14.32 9.84 -8.83
C PHE A 166 -14.47 10.46 -7.44
N GLN A 167 -15.70 10.48 -6.90
CA GLN A 167 -15.98 10.85 -5.51
C GLN A 167 -15.33 9.92 -4.46
N ALA A 168 -14.93 8.70 -4.85
CA ALA A 168 -14.15 7.81 -4.00
C ALA A 168 -12.71 8.30 -3.81
N VAL A 169 -12.14 9.01 -4.80
CA VAL A 169 -10.75 9.48 -4.78
C VAL A 169 -10.53 10.48 -3.64
N THR A 170 -9.46 10.27 -2.90
CA THR A 170 -8.94 11.23 -1.91
C THR A 170 -7.47 11.49 -2.18
N THR A 171 -6.99 12.66 -1.77
CA THR A 171 -5.57 13.01 -1.87
C THR A 171 -5.01 13.32 -0.49
N SER A 172 -3.78 12.88 -0.25
CA SER A 172 -3.02 13.18 0.97
C SER A 172 -1.61 13.65 0.62
N PRO A 173 -0.92 14.42 1.48
CA PRO A 173 0.45 14.85 1.22
C PRO A 173 1.41 13.66 1.00
N VAL A 174 2.50 13.87 0.24
CA VAL A 174 3.66 12.95 0.26
C VAL A 174 4.20 12.79 1.68
N GLY A 175 4.85 11.66 2.00
CA GLY A 175 5.25 11.32 3.37
C GLY A 175 4.12 10.74 4.25
N SER A 176 2.89 10.67 3.74
CA SER A 176 1.73 10.19 4.48
C SER A 176 1.83 8.72 4.92
N THR A 177 1.11 8.38 5.99
CA THR A 177 0.82 6.99 6.37
C THR A 177 -0.65 6.67 6.14
N PHE A 178 -0.93 5.62 5.40
CA PHE A 178 -2.27 5.09 5.15
C PHE A 178 -2.49 3.85 6.02
N ARG A 179 -3.46 3.92 6.94
CA ARG A 179 -3.78 2.84 7.86
C ARG A 179 -4.94 2.03 7.32
N THR A 180 -4.64 0.83 6.84
CA THR A 180 -5.60 -0.16 6.38
C THR A 180 -6.02 -1.06 7.54
N THR A 181 -7.30 -1.08 7.87
CA THR A 181 -7.88 -1.95 8.89
C THR A 181 -8.77 -2.99 8.22
N PHE A 182 -8.45 -4.27 8.42
CA PHE A 182 -9.26 -5.41 8.00
C PHE A 182 -10.29 -5.76 9.08
N CYS A 183 -11.51 -6.11 8.67
CA CYS A 183 -12.69 -6.26 9.53
C CYS A 183 -13.03 -4.96 10.29
N ALA A 184 -13.12 -3.86 9.53
CA ALA A 184 -13.44 -2.52 10.01
C ALA A 184 -14.94 -2.20 10.05
#